data_AF-A0A9W9FCS1-F1
#
_entry.id   AF-A0A9W9FCS1-F1
#
_cell.length_a   1.000
_cell.length_b   1.000
_cell.length_c   1.000
_cell.angle_alpha   90.00
_cell.angle_beta   90.00
_cell.angle_gamma   90.00
#
_symmetry.space_group_name_H-M   'P 1'
#
loop_
_entity.id
_entity.type
_entity.pdbx_description
1 polymer ?
#
loop_
_entity_poly.entity_id
_entity_poly.type
_entity_poly.pdbx_seq_one_letter_code
_entity_poly.pdbx_strand_id
1 'polypeptide(L)'
;MHGSLSLQVTLASQMTTLQASPALAVPITISVHNPADAPMTLLRWNSPLDLSAGLLGVFEVCDTGTGQAVPVDTIKISRKLPASLEDLVEIPAGQTVNQTVNLPEIQLEEGHEYSIRAQGIWHAVWDMPLADVTASQLNDLTGSTRGQFQSNIAVVKVE
;
A
#
# COMPACT_ATOMS: atom_id res chain seq x y z
N MET A 1 17.20 -5.39 19.70
CA MET A 1 16.46 -6.38 18.91
C MET A 1 15.59 -5.59 17.95
N HIS A 2 15.84 -5.63 16.64
CA HIS A 2 14.94 -4.99 15.67
C HIS A 2 13.69 -5.86 15.60
N GLY A 3 12.54 -5.35 16.06
CA GLY A 3 11.27 -6.04 15.91
C GLY A 3 11.00 -6.30 14.43
N SER A 4 10.72 -7.54 14.07
CA SER A 4 10.20 -7.84 12.73
C SER A 4 8.84 -7.19 12.63
N LEU A 5 8.66 -6.29 11.67
CA LEU A 5 7.38 -5.67 11.42
C LEU A 5 6.37 -6.75 11.00
N SER A 6 5.26 -6.87 11.72
CA SER A 6 4.30 -7.97 11.58
C SER A 6 3.11 -7.65 10.67
N LEU A 7 2.99 -6.41 10.18
CA LEU A 7 1.88 -5.99 9.33
C LEU A 7 1.80 -6.81 8.04
N GLN A 8 0.62 -7.35 7.76
CA GLN A 8 0.36 -8.14 6.57
C GLN A 8 -0.43 -7.31 5.56
N VAL A 9 0.06 -7.22 4.33
CA VAL A 9 -0.63 -6.51 3.25
C VAL A 9 -1.25 -7.55 2.31
N THR A 10 -2.52 -7.39 1.98
CA THR A 10 -3.19 -8.25 0.99
C THR A 10 -3.96 -7.43 -0.02
N LEU A 11 -3.92 -7.85 -1.29
CA LEU A 11 -4.79 -7.35 -2.34
C LEU A 11 -5.98 -8.30 -2.50
N ALA A 12 -7.17 -7.74 -2.71
CA ALA A 12 -8.36 -8.54 -3.04
C ALA A 12 -8.06 -9.40 -4.29
N SER A 13 -8.24 -10.71 -4.16
CA SER A 13 -7.77 -11.71 -5.14
C SER A 13 -8.78 -12.03 -6.25
N GLN A 14 -9.94 -11.38 -6.26
CA GLN A 14 -10.93 -11.62 -7.31
C GLN A 14 -10.37 -11.20 -8.68
N MET A 15 -10.32 -12.16 -9.61
CA MET A 15 -10.05 -11.88 -11.02
C MET A 15 -11.02 -10.78 -11.46
N THR A 16 -10.47 -9.60 -11.69
CA THR A 16 -11.27 -8.47 -12.16
C THR A 16 -11.20 -8.50 -13.67
N THR A 17 -12.33 -8.81 -14.31
CA THR A 17 -12.48 -8.65 -15.75
C THR A 17 -12.72 -7.18 -16.04
N LEU A 18 -11.85 -6.59 -16.85
CA LEU A 18 -11.97 -5.21 -17.30
C LEU A 18 -12.21 -5.19 -18.80
N GLN A 19 -13.09 -4.30 -19.26
CA GLN A 19 -13.29 -4.08 -20.69
C GLN A 19 -12.15 -3.22 -21.24
N ALA A 20 -11.59 -3.62 -22.37
CA ALA A 20 -10.53 -2.87 -23.04
C ALA A 20 -10.96 -1.42 -23.30
N SER A 21 -10.15 -0.47 -22.83
CA SER A 21 -10.35 0.97 -23.02
C SER A 21 -8.98 1.63 -23.20
N PRO A 22 -8.86 2.68 -24.04
CA PRO A 22 -7.61 3.45 -24.17
C PRO A 22 -7.14 4.06 -22.84
N ALA A 23 -8.06 4.22 -21.89
CA ALA A 23 -7.86 4.77 -20.56
C ALA A 23 -8.62 3.90 -19.56
N LEU A 24 -7.92 2.96 -18.91
CA LEU A 24 -8.51 2.02 -17.97
C LEU A 24 -7.98 2.30 -16.56
N ALA A 25 -8.87 2.77 -15.68
CA ALA A 25 -8.59 2.87 -14.26
C ALA A 25 -8.79 1.50 -13.62
N VAL A 26 -7.74 0.97 -12.96
CA VAL A 26 -7.80 -0.32 -12.28
C VAL A 26 -8.01 -0.09 -10.78
N PRO A 27 -9.22 -0.38 -10.25
CA PRO A 27 -9.47 -0.28 -8.81
C PRO A 27 -8.82 -1.47 -8.09
N ILE A 28 -7.98 -1.17 -7.10
CA ILE A 28 -7.32 -2.16 -6.26
C ILE A 28 -7.82 -1.98 -4.83
N THR A 29 -8.45 -3.03 -4.29
CA THR A 29 -8.79 -3.08 -2.87
C THR A 29 -7.67 -3.76 -2.10
N ILE A 30 -7.17 -3.07 -1.10
CA ILE A 30 -6.05 -3.45 -0.26
C ILE A 30 -6.55 -3.61 1.17
N SER A 31 -5.99 -4.58 1.87
CA SER A 31 -6.17 -4.78 3.29
C SER A 31 -4.82 -4.77 3.98
N VAL A 32 -4.71 -4.07 5.10
CA VAL A 32 -3.54 -4.10 5.98
C VAL A 32 -4.00 -4.65 7.33
N HIS A 33 -3.52 -5.84 7.66
CA HIS A 33 -3.86 -6.55 8.88
C HIS A 33 -2.74 -6.43 9.91
N ASN A 34 -3.14 -6.12 11.14
CA ASN A 34 -2.27 -6.20 12.31
C ASN A 34 -2.51 -7.54 13.02
N PRO A 35 -1.60 -8.53 12.91
CA PRO A 35 -1.76 -9.82 13.57
C PRO A 35 -1.29 -9.81 15.04
N ALA A 36 -0.78 -8.68 15.56
CA ALA A 36 -0.32 -8.59 16.93
C ALA A 36 -1.48 -8.44 17.92
N ASP A 37 -1.21 -8.79 19.19
CA ASP A 37 -2.15 -8.65 20.31
C ASP A 37 -2.21 -7.21 20.86
N ALA A 38 -1.50 -6.27 20.24
CA ALA A 38 -1.47 -4.85 20.61
C ALA A 38 -1.78 -3.96 19.38
N PRO A 39 -2.39 -2.78 19.59
CA PRO A 39 -2.59 -1.81 18.51
C PRO A 39 -1.25 -1.32 17.96
N MET A 40 -1.22 -1.06 16.65
CA MET A 40 -0.09 -0.46 15.97
C MET A 40 -0.52 0.85 15.31
N THR A 41 0.31 1.89 15.42
CA THR A 41 0.13 3.14 14.70
C THR A 41 1.18 3.26 13.62
N LEU A 42 0.81 3.64 12.41
CA LEU A 42 1.75 3.78 11.31
C LEU A 42 1.60 5.13 10.60
N LEU A 43 2.71 5.60 10.06
CA LEU A 43 2.73 6.71 9.11
C LEU A 43 2.32 6.19 7.74
N ARG A 44 1.20 6.70 7.19
CA ARG A 44 0.62 6.17 5.95
C ARG A 44 1.41 6.50 4.69
N TRP A 45 2.35 7.43 4.75
CA TRP A 45 3.07 7.93 3.58
C TRP A 45 3.79 6.85 2.78
N ASN A 46 3.61 6.88 1.45
CA ASN A 46 4.25 5.96 0.51
C ASN A 46 4.03 4.48 0.87
N SER A 47 2.84 4.19 1.42
CA SER A 47 2.39 2.85 1.79
C SER A 47 1.05 2.55 1.10
N PRO A 48 0.52 1.32 1.21
CA PRO A 48 -0.77 0.99 0.63
C PRO A 48 -1.96 1.74 1.26
N LEU A 49 -1.76 2.36 2.44
CA LEU A 49 -2.75 3.22 3.12
C LEU A 49 -2.53 4.72 2.83
N ASP A 50 -1.58 5.08 1.96
CA ASP A 50 -1.47 6.46 1.46
C ASP A 50 -2.66 6.73 0.52
N LEU A 51 -3.36 7.85 0.68
CA LEU A 51 -4.45 8.23 -0.22
C LEU A 51 -3.99 8.39 -1.67
N SER A 52 -2.69 8.65 -1.88
CA SER A 52 -2.06 8.74 -3.19
C SER A 52 -1.31 7.47 -3.61
N ALA A 53 -1.48 6.33 -2.93
CA ALA A 53 -0.66 5.13 -3.14
C ALA A 53 -0.61 4.66 -4.60
N GLY A 54 -1.71 4.78 -5.34
CA GLY A 54 -1.80 4.43 -6.77
C GLY A 54 -0.81 5.19 -7.66
N LEU A 55 -0.35 6.37 -7.24
CA LEU A 55 0.57 7.23 -7.99
C LEU A 55 2.00 7.23 -7.43
N LEU A 56 2.25 6.55 -6.31
CA LEU A 56 3.52 6.64 -5.57
C LEU A 56 4.47 5.48 -5.83
N GLY A 57 4.18 4.65 -6.83
CA GLY A 57 5.00 3.47 -7.14
C GLY A 57 4.90 2.36 -6.10
N VAL A 58 3.79 2.32 -5.35
CA VAL A 58 3.50 1.23 -4.39
C VAL A 58 3.13 -0.06 -5.11
N PHE A 59 2.61 0.03 -6.34
CA PHE A 59 2.13 -1.10 -7.12
C PHE A 59 3.06 -1.40 -8.29
N GLU A 60 3.40 -2.67 -8.43
CA GLU A 60 4.05 -3.23 -9.61
C GLU A 60 3.00 -3.98 -10.43
N VAL A 61 3.00 -3.77 -11.74
CA VAL A 61 2.11 -4.43 -12.71
C VAL A 61 2.97 -5.15 -13.72
N CYS A 62 2.72 -6.44 -13.93
CA CYS A 62 3.43 -7.26 -14.92
C CYS A 62 2.46 -8.04 -15.79
N ASP A 63 2.66 -8.02 -17.10
CA ASP A 63 1.99 -8.92 -18.03
C ASP A 63 2.42 -10.37 -17.74
N THR A 64 1.46 -11.25 -17.52
CA THR A 64 1.72 -12.65 -17.14
C THR A 64 2.13 -13.54 -18.31
N GLY A 65 1.74 -13.17 -19.53
CA GLY A 65 2.08 -13.91 -20.75
C GLY A 65 3.50 -13.64 -21.23
N THR A 66 3.95 -12.39 -21.10
CA THR A 66 5.30 -11.96 -21.50
C THR A 66 6.29 -11.87 -20.34
N GLY A 67 5.80 -11.75 -19.11
CA GLY A 67 6.61 -11.47 -17.92
C GLY A 67 7.15 -10.04 -17.85
N GLN A 68 6.74 -9.15 -18.75
CA GLN A 68 7.24 -7.78 -18.81
C GLN A 68 6.49 -6.87 -17.83
N ALA A 69 7.24 -5.99 -17.15
CA ALA A 69 6.66 -4.96 -16.32
C ALA A 69 5.93 -3.93 -17.20
N VAL A 70 4.67 -3.63 -16.86
CA VAL A 70 3.89 -2.57 -17.47
C VAL A 70 4.30 -1.25 -16.81
N PRO A 71 4.77 -0.25 -17.57
CA PRO A 71 5.09 1.05 -17.02
C PRO A 71 3.86 1.70 -16.39
N VAL A 72 3.97 2.06 -15.11
CA VAL A 72 2.95 2.84 -14.39
C VAL A 72 3.57 4.20 -14.06
N ASP A 73 2.94 5.28 -14.53
CA ASP A 73 3.44 6.61 -14.24
C ASP A 73 3.33 6.91 -12.74
N THR A 74 4.41 7.48 -12.19
CA THR A 74 4.50 7.81 -10.77
C THR A 74 4.85 9.27 -10.56
N ILE A 75 4.40 9.81 -9.43
CA ILE A 75 4.73 11.16 -8.98
C ILE A 75 5.58 11.09 -7.71
N LYS A 76 6.33 12.15 -7.44
CA LYS A 76 7.02 12.34 -6.16
C LYS A 76 6.30 13.39 -5.35
N ILE A 77 5.84 13.03 -4.16
CA ILE A 77 5.22 13.95 -3.21
C ILE A 77 6.24 14.30 -2.12
N SER A 78 6.57 15.59 -2.01
CA SER A 78 7.34 16.11 -0.87
C SER A 78 6.41 16.31 0.32
N ARG A 79 6.72 15.67 1.45
CA ARG A 79 5.93 15.75 2.68
C ARG A 79 6.66 16.60 3.72
N LYS A 80 5.92 17.46 4.43
CA LYS A 80 6.46 18.32 5.49
C LYS A 80 6.56 17.54 6.80
N LEU A 81 7.68 17.65 7.51
CA LEU A 81 7.84 17.12 8.87
C LEU A 81 7.63 18.21 9.94
N PRO A 82 7.12 17.86 11.14
CA PRO A 82 6.54 16.56 11.48
C PRO A 82 5.28 16.26 10.65
N ALA A 83 4.97 14.97 10.48
CA ALA A 83 3.68 14.55 9.94
C ALA A 83 2.53 15.05 10.85
N SER A 84 1.33 15.23 10.32
CA SER A 84 0.15 15.54 11.12
C SER A 84 -0.51 14.26 11.63
N LEU A 85 -1.40 14.36 12.63
CA LEU A 85 -2.12 13.19 13.14
C LEU A 85 -2.99 12.50 12.08
N GLU A 86 -3.48 13.26 11.10
CA GLU A 86 -4.22 12.74 9.94
C GLU A 86 -3.35 11.92 8.97
N ASP A 87 -2.02 12.06 9.03
CA ASP A 87 -1.09 11.21 8.28
C ASP A 87 -0.86 9.86 8.98
N LEU A 88 -1.26 9.74 10.23
CA LEU A 88 -1.16 8.51 10.99
C LEU A 88 -2.44 7.67 10.85
N VAL A 89 -2.29 6.36 11.00
CA VAL A 89 -3.43 5.45 11.09
C VAL A 89 -3.13 4.40 12.15
N GLU A 90 -4.10 4.19 13.05
CA GLU A 90 -4.06 3.10 14.01
C GLU A 90 -4.73 1.87 13.40
N ILE A 91 -4.11 0.71 13.57
CA ILE A 91 -4.71 -0.59 13.31
C ILE A 91 -4.77 -1.32 14.65
N PRO A 92 -5.97 -1.47 15.25
CA PRO A 92 -6.11 -2.16 16.52
C PRO A 92 -5.63 -3.62 16.45
N ALA A 93 -5.39 -4.23 17.61
CA ALA A 93 -4.95 -5.61 17.73
C ALA A 93 -5.88 -6.58 16.96
N GLY A 94 -5.30 -7.44 16.12
CA GLY A 94 -6.04 -8.40 15.31
C GLY A 94 -6.99 -7.79 14.27
N GLN A 95 -6.96 -6.47 14.04
CA GLN A 95 -7.86 -5.80 13.10
C GLN A 95 -7.22 -5.54 11.74
N THR A 96 -8.08 -5.21 10.78
CA THR A 96 -7.71 -4.93 9.40
C THR A 96 -8.28 -3.58 8.97
N VAL A 97 -7.44 -2.76 8.34
CA VAL A 97 -7.86 -1.55 7.65
C VAL A 97 -7.88 -1.82 6.15
N ASN A 98 -8.96 -1.42 5.48
CA ASN A 98 -9.11 -1.57 4.03
C ASN A 98 -8.99 -0.21 3.35
N GLN A 99 -8.42 -0.21 2.15
CA GLN A 99 -8.38 0.96 1.28
C GLN A 99 -8.53 0.52 -0.17
N THR A 100 -9.37 1.24 -0.92
CA THR A 100 -9.42 1.11 -2.38
C THR A 100 -8.66 2.26 -3.01
N VAL A 101 -7.75 1.95 -3.91
CA VAL A 101 -7.00 2.93 -4.70
C VAL A 101 -7.16 2.62 -6.18
N ASN A 102 -7.11 3.65 -7.01
CA ASN A 102 -7.08 3.47 -8.45
C ASN A 102 -5.66 3.64 -8.94
N LEU A 103 -5.19 2.69 -9.76
CA LEU A 103 -4.02 2.94 -10.58
C LEU A 103 -4.34 4.04 -11.61
N PRO A 104 -3.33 4.83 -12.02
CA PRO A 104 -3.49 5.74 -13.14
C PRO A 104 -3.86 4.95 -14.42
N GLU A 105 -4.24 5.66 -15.46
CA GLU A 105 -4.48 5.05 -16.76
C GLU A 105 -3.21 4.34 -17.25
N ILE A 106 -3.30 3.02 -17.35
CA ILE A 106 -2.22 2.16 -17.83
C ILE A 106 -2.65 1.49 -19.13
N GLN A 107 -1.70 1.35 -20.05
CA GLN A 107 -1.96 0.70 -21.33
C GLN A 107 -1.94 -0.81 -21.11
N LEU A 108 -3.13 -1.41 -21.12
CA LEU A 108 -3.31 -2.86 -21.06
C LEU A 108 -3.89 -3.35 -22.38
N GLU A 109 -3.26 -4.37 -22.95
CA GLU A 109 -3.69 -5.03 -24.18
C GLU A 109 -4.89 -5.97 -23.94
N GLU A 110 -5.85 -5.96 -24.88
CA GLU A 110 -7.02 -6.84 -24.87
C GLU A 110 -6.60 -8.31 -24.98
N GLY A 111 -7.26 -9.19 -24.22
CA GLY A 111 -6.96 -10.62 -24.19
C GLY A 111 -5.77 -11.01 -23.31
N HIS A 112 -5.10 -10.04 -22.68
CA HIS A 112 -3.98 -10.28 -21.79
C HIS A 112 -4.40 -10.36 -20.33
N GLU A 113 -3.54 -11.00 -19.53
CA GLU A 113 -3.68 -11.13 -18.08
C GLU A 113 -2.47 -10.47 -17.39
N TYR A 114 -2.75 -9.70 -16.35
CA TYR A 114 -1.77 -8.90 -15.62
C TYR A 114 -1.77 -9.26 -14.14
N SER A 115 -0.57 -9.40 -13.59
CA SER A 115 -0.33 -9.54 -12.17
C SER A 115 -0.08 -8.17 -11.54
N ILE A 116 -0.65 -7.94 -10.36
CA ILE A 116 -0.48 -6.72 -9.58
C ILE A 116 0.01 -7.10 -8.19
N ARG A 117 1.03 -6.38 -7.69
CA ARG A 117 1.54 -6.55 -6.33
C ARG A 117 1.86 -5.22 -5.69
N ALA A 118 1.48 -5.04 -4.42
CA ALA A 118 1.90 -3.91 -3.61
C ALA A 118 3.22 -4.24 -2.91
N GLN A 119 4.20 -3.34 -2.98
CA GLN A 119 5.47 -3.48 -2.27
C GLN A 119 6.09 -2.12 -1.94
N GLY A 120 6.92 -2.09 -0.91
CA GLY A 120 7.56 -0.85 -0.50
C GLY A 120 8.11 -0.91 0.91
N ILE A 121 8.17 0.26 1.55
CA ILE A 121 8.71 0.44 2.90
C ILE A 121 7.71 1.19 3.76
N TRP A 122 7.40 0.64 4.93
CA TRP A 122 6.79 1.38 6.02
C TRP A 122 7.82 2.35 6.61
N HIS A 123 7.51 3.64 6.56
CA HIS A 123 8.45 4.68 6.97
C HIS A 123 8.58 4.77 8.49
N ALA A 124 7.49 4.55 9.22
CA ALA A 124 7.43 4.50 10.66
C ALA A 124 6.21 3.70 11.11
N VAL A 125 6.41 2.74 12.01
CA VAL A 125 5.35 2.00 12.72
C VAL A 125 5.69 1.96 14.21
N TRP A 126 4.75 2.38 15.05
CA TRP A 126 4.86 2.32 16.50
C TRP A 126 3.95 1.23 17.04
N ASP A 127 4.47 0.40 17.95
CA ASP A 127 3.73 -0.66 18.63
C ASP A 127 2.91 -0.09 19.81
N MET A 128 2.08 0.91 19.52
CA MET A 128 1.23 1.60 20.49
C MET A 128 0.00 2.24 19.83
N PRO A 129 -1.05 2.56 20.61
CA PRO A 129 -2.19 3.34 20.13
C PRO A 129 -1.76 4.73 19.62
N LEU A 130 -2.56 5.31 18.73
CA LEU A 130 -2.33 6.62 18.14
C LEU A 130 -2.30 7.72 19.20
N ALA A 131 -3.13 7.59 20.24
CA ALA A 131 -3.20 8.53 21.35
C ALA A 131 -1.89 8.61 22.16
N ASP A 132 -1.06 7.56 22.10
CA ASP A 132 0.20 7.47 22.84
C ASP A 132 1.40 7.95 22.00
N VAL A 133 1.21 8.21 20.70
CA VAL A 133 2.25 8.78 19.84
C VAL A 133 2.48 10.24 20.23
N THR A 134 3.62 10.51 20.86
CA THR A 134 3.96 11.85 21.33
C THR A 134 4.48 12.75 20.20
N ALA A 135 4.36 14.07 20.39
CA ALA A 135 4.92 15.05 19.45
C ALA A 135 6.44 14.87 19.23
N SER A 136 7.19 14.47 20.27
CA SER A 136 8.62 14.21 20.15
C SER A 136 8.91 12.98 19.28
N GLN A 137 8.10 11.92 19.42
CA GLN A 137 8.22 10.75 18.54
C GLN A 137 7.85 11.09 17.11
N LEU A 138 6.85 11.95 16.88
CA LEU A 138 6.42 12.34 15.54
C LEU A 138 7.42 13.25 14.82
N ASN A 139 8.12 14.13 15.55
CA ASN A 139 9.16 15.01 15.01
C ASN A 139 10.34 14.23 14.42
N ASP A 140 10.84 13.26 15.19
CA ASP A 140 12.09 12.56 14.87
C ASP A 140 11.86 11.10 14.43
N LEU A 141 10.59 10.69 14.30
CA LEU A 141 10.15 9.30 14.07
C LEU A 141 10.73 8.31 15.08
N THR A 142 11.05 8.76 16.29
CA THR A 142 11.71 7.94 17.32
C THR A 142 10.78 6.89 17.89
N GLY A 143 11.34 5.75 18.30
CA GLY A 143 10.57 4.60 18.80
C GLY A 143 9.73 3.90 17.74
N SER A 144 9.86 4.28 16.46
CA SER A 144 9.22 3.58 15.35
C SER A 144 10.14 2.52 14.74
N THR A 145 9.51 1.51 14.15
CA THR A 145 10.17 0.50 13.32
C THR A 145 9.96 0.85 11.84
N ARG A 146 11.05 0.80 11.07
CA ARG A 146 11.03 0.89 9.61
C ARG A 146 11.16 -0.52 9.04
N GLY A 147 10.37 -0.88 8.02
CA GLY A 147 10.38 -2.23 7.47
C GLY A 147 9.80 -2.32 6.07
N GLN A 148 10.18 -3.37 5.33
CA GLN A 148 9.61 -3.63 4.02
C GLN A 148 8.21 -4.23 4.14
N PHE A 149 7.40 -4.07 3.10
CA PHE A 149 6.16 -4.80 2.91
C PHE A 149 6.03 -5.32 1.51
N GLN A 150 5.21 -6.36 1.39
CA GLN A 150 4.89 -7.02 0.14
C GLN A 150 3.54 -7.69 0.30
N SER A 151 2.67 -7.57 -0.71
CA SER A 151 1.38 -8.25 -0.73
C SER A 151 1.43 -9.61 -1.44
N ASN A 152 0.32 -10.34 -1.39
CA ASN A 152 0.01 -11.35 -2.40
C ASN A 152 -0.11 -10.72 -3.79
N ILE A 153 -0.15 -11.57 -4.81
CA ILE A 153 -0.43 -11.18 -6.19
C ILE A 153 -1.94 -11.17 -6.40
N ALA A 154 -2.45 -10.10 -6.99
CA ALA A 154 -3.78 -10.03 -7.59
C ALA A 154 -3.67 -10.17 -9.11
N VAL A 155 -4.71 -10.70 -9.75
CA VAL A 155 -4.73 -10.94 -11.20
C VAL A 155 -5.89 -10.17 -11.83
N VAL A 156 -5.60 -9.49 -12.94
CA VAL A 156 -6.56 -8.72 -13.72
C VAL A 156 -6.52 -9.21 -15.16
N LYS A 157 -7.69 -9.47 -15.74
CA LYS A 157 -7.82 -9.89 -17.13
C LYS A 157 -8.52 -8.79 -17.93
N VAL A 158 -7.98 -8.48 -19.10
CA VAL A 158 -8.59 -7.53 -20.02
C VAL A 158 -9.31 -8.29 -21.13
N GLU A 159 -10.59 -7.98 -21.34
CA GLU A 159 -11.48 -8.57 -22.34
C GLU A 159 -12.04 -7.53 -23.31
#